data_AF-A0A7K6ZBI9-F1
#
_entry.id   AF-A0A7K6ZBI9-F1
#
_cell.length_a   1.000
_cell.length_b   1.000
_cell.length_c   1.000
_cell.angle_alpha   90.00
_cell.angle_beta   90.00
_cell.angle_gamma   90.00
#
_symmetry.space_group_name_H-M   'P 1'
#
loop_
_entity.id
_entity.type
_entity.pdbx_description
1 polymer ?
#
loop_
_entity_poly.entity_id
_entity_poly.type
_entity_poly.pdbx_seq_one_letter_code
_entity_poly.pdbx_strand_id
1 'polypeptide(L)'
;MDSYLIQVNGCGDHAPMLDVHLKTNGNSISLGKVKGRKPRWAVRASEMSKKTFNPVRAIVDSMKVEPNPKKAMISLSLGDPTVFGNLPTNDEVTLAVKEVLDSGRYNGYAPSVGYQSCREAVAAYYNCPEAPLKAQDVILTSGCSQAIELALAVLANPGQNILVPRPGFSLYKTLALSMGIEVKLYNLLPEKGWEIDLEHLESLVDEKTACLIVNNPSNPCGSVFSKSHLQKILAVASRQCVPILADEIYGDMVFADCKYEPIATLSTNVPILSCGGLAKRWLVPGWRMGWILIHDRRDIFGNEIRDGLLRLSQRILGPCTIVQGALERILQRTPPEFYHNTLSMLKSNADLCYAALSAIPGLQPVRPAGAMYLMVSEESD
;
A
#
# COMPACT_ATOMS: atom_id res chain seq x y z
N MET A 1 38.54 50.68 -3.01
CA MET A 1 37.43 51.06 -2.12
C MET A 1 36.63 49.81 -1.87
N ASP A 2 36.83 49.25 -0.68
CA ASP A 2 36.21 47.99 -0.27
C ASP A 2 34.70 48.18 -0.15
N SER A 3 33.96 47.37 -0.90
CA SER A 3 32.51 47.29 -0.83
C SER A 3 32.14 46.41 0.36
N TYR A 4 31.71 47.02 1.46
CA TYR A 4 31.14 46.26 2.58
C TYR A 4 29.69 45.88 2.28
N LEU A 5 29.39 44.59 2.40
CA LEU A 5 28.05 44.03 2.29
C LEU A 5 27.44 44.02 3.70
N ILE A 6 26.42 44.84 3.96
CA ILE A 6 25.66 44.77 5.21
C ILE A 6 24.36 44.03 4.91
N GLN A 7 24.26 42.78 5.36
CA GLN A 7 23.00 42.05 5.41
C GLN A 7 22.27 42.40 6.70
N VAL A 8 21.08 42.98 6.60
CA VAL A 8 20.17 43.16 7.72
C VAL A 8 19.06 42.11 7.58
N ASN A 9 19.01 41.14 8.50
CA ASN A 9 17.95 40.15 8.56
C ASN A 9 16.69 40.77 9.20
N GLY A 10 15.67 41.04 8.38
CA GLY A 10 14.33 41.36 8.84
C GLY A 10 13.44 40.11 8.84
N CYS A 11 12.80 39.85 9.98
CA CYS A 11 11.81 38.80 10.19
C CYS A 11 10.46 39.20 9.56
N GLY A 12 9.86 38.34 8.72
CA GLY A 12 8.48 38.51 8.23
C GLY A 12 8.31 38.28 6.71
N ASP A 13 7.21 37.63 6.35
CA ASP A 13 6.87 37.18 5.00
C ASP A 13 6.87 38.28 3.92
N HIS A 14 7.52 37.94 2.80
CA HIS A 14 7.55 38.63 1.50
C HIS A 14 8.05 40.09 1.44
N ALA A 15 9.35 40.23 1.14
CA ALA A 15 9.88 41.31 0.30
C ALA A 15 11.01 40.76 -0.60
N PRO A 16 11.17 41.23 -1.86
CA PRO A 16 12.32 40.85 -2.66
C PRO A 16 13.59 41.42 -2.01
N MET A 17 14.66 40.62 -1.94
CA MET A 17 15.99 41.05 -1.52
C MET A 17 16.38 42.32 -2.29
N LEU A 18 16.43 43.45 -1.57
CA LEU A 18 16.82 44.75 -2.12
C LEU A 18 18.34 44.88 -2.04
N ASP A 19 19.02 44.60 -3.16
CA ASP A 19 20.43 44.94 -3.31
C ASP A 19 20.56 46.46 -3.57
N VAL A 20 20.85 47.22 -2.51
CA VAL A 20 21.10 48.67 -2.61
C VAL A 20 22.59 48.91 -2.82
N HIS A 21 22.99 49.33 -4.02
CA HIS A 21 24.34 49.82 -4.29
C HIS A 21 24.39 51.34 -4.13
N LEU A 22 24.99 51.82 -3.04
CA LEU A 22 25.31 53.22 -2.84
C LEU A 22 26.63 53.57 -3.57
N LYS A 23 26.55 54.42 -4.59
CA LYS A 23 27.73 55.10 -5.15
C LYS A 23 27.76 56.54 -4.64
N THR A 24 28.71 56.85 -3.76
CA THR A 24 29.00 58.23 -3.35
C THR A 24 30.02 58.84 -4.30
N ASN A 25 29.56 59.68 -5.22
CA ASN A 25 30.40 60.70 -5.86
C ASN A 25 29.59 61.98 -6.01
N GLY A 26 30.01 63.05 -5.32
CA GLY A 26 29.68 64.46 -5.56
C GLY A 26 28.21 64.84 -5.81
N ASN A 27 27.57 65.40 -4.78
CA ASN A 27 26.43 66.34 -4.83
C ASN A 27 25.21 66.04 -5.73
N SER A 28 24.86 64.78 -6.00
CA SER A 28 23.48 64.43 -6.35
C SER A 28 23.15 62.97 -5.99
N ILE A 29 22.06 62.78 -5.23
CA ILE A 29 21.48 61.45 -5.00
C ILE A 29 20.54 61.18 -6.18
N SER A 30 20.94 60.29 -7.08
CA SER A 30 20.03 59.74 -8.10
C SER A 30 19.72 58.28 -7.76
N LEU A 31 18.42 57.94 -7.66
CA LEU A 31 17.99 56.55 -7.61
C LEU A 31 18.34 55.90 -8.94
N GLY A 32 19.41 55.11 -8.96
CA GLY A 32 19.72 54.25 -10.09
C GLY A 32 18.55 53.29 -10.33
N LYS A 33 17.96 53.33 -11.53
CA LYS A 33 16.92 52.38 -11.94
C LYS A 33 17.42 50.96 -11.68
N VAL A 34 16.74 50.24 -10.79
CA VAL A 34 16.93 48.79 -10.61
C VAL A 34 16.75 48.15 -11.98
N LYS A 35 17.84 47.64 -12.57
CA LYS A 35 17.75 46.83 -13.77
C LYS A 35 16.93 45.60 -13.39
N GLY A 36 15.64 45.61 -13.75
CA GLY A 36 14.76 44.47 -13.54
C GLY A 36 15.45 43.22 -14.07
N ARG A 37 15.68 42.24 -13.18
CA ARG A 37 16.16 40.92 -13.60
C ARG A 37 15.18 40.43 -14.66
N LYS A 38 15.67 40.19 -15.88
CA LYS A 38 14.85 39.60 -16.94
C LYS A 38 14.21 38.33 -16.36
N PRO A 39 12.90 38.11 -16.54
CA PRO A 39 12.28 36.88 -16.08
C PRO A 39 13.04 35.70 -16.69
N ARG A 40 13.51 34.79 -15.83
CA ARG A 40 14.19 33.55 -16.22
C ARG A 40 13.23 32.40 -15.94
N TRP A 41 13.21 31.42 -16.84
CA TRP A 41 12.50 30.17 -16.59
C TRP A 41 13.03 29.49 -15.32
N ALA A 42 12.13 29.21 -14.39
CA ALA A 42 12.42 28.52 -13.13
C ALA A 42 11.31 27.52 -12.83
N VAL A 43 10.96 26.68 -13.81
CA VAL A 43 9.99 25.60 -13.63
C VAL A 43 10.59 24.57 -12.67
N ARG A 44 9.89 24.27 -11.58
CA ARG A 44 10.34 23.33 -10.53
C ARG A 44 9.32 22.21 -10.37
N ALA A 45 9.81 21.02 -10.08
CA ALA A 45 8.96 19.89 -9.68
C ALA A 45 8.20 20.21 -8.37
N SER A 46 7.03 19.62 -8.20
CA SER A 46 6.20 19.80 -7.00
C SER A 46 6.83 19.13 -5.77
N GLU A 47 6.49 19.60 -4.58
CA GLU A 47 7.01 19.03 -3.34
C GLU A 47 6.58 17.57 -3.13
N MET A 48 5.35 17.21 -3.49
CA MET A 48 4.90 15.81 -3.47
C MET A 48 5.81 14.93 -4.34
N SER A 49 6.09 15.35 -5.58
CA SER A 49 6.93 14.55 -6.50
C SER A 49 8.36 14.35 -5.96
N LYS A 50 8.93 15.34 -5.28
CA LYS A 50 10.26 15.24 -4.67
C LYS A 50 10.27 14.35 -3.43
N LYS A 51 9.16 14.28 -2.69
CA LYS A 51 9.00 13.44 -1.49
C LYS A 51 8.63 11.98 -1.82
N THR A 52 8.11 11.71 -3.01
CA THR A 52 7.77 10.34 -3.45
C THR A 52 9.04 9.54 -3.72
N PHE A 53 9.34 8.57 -2.85
CA PHE A 53 10.48 7.68 -2.99
C PHE A 53 10.12 6.25 -2.60
N ASN A 54 10.29 5.30 -3.53
CA ASN A 54 10.11 3.87 -3.27
C ASN A 54 11.50 3.18 -3.16
N PRO A 55 11.93 2.77 -1.96
CA PRO A 55 13.26 2.22 -1.75
C PRO A 55 13.49 0.89 -2.49
N VAL A 56 12.46 0.04 -2.62
CA VAL A 56 12.59 -1.25 -3.30
C VAL A 56 12.82 -1.04 -4.80
N ARG A 57 12.07 -0.13 -5.42
CA ARG A 57 12.26 0.21 -6.85
C ARG A 57 13.58 0.92 -7.08
N ALA A 58 14.00 1.80 -6.17
CA ALA A 58 15.32 2.40 -6.24
C ALA A 58 16.41 1.31 -6.26
N ILE A 59 16.31 0.25 -5.46
CA ILE A 59 17.28 -0.85 -5.51
C ILE A 59 17.09 -1.67 -6.79
N VAL A 60 15.90 -2.25 -7.02
CA VAL A 60 15.66 -3.20 -8.13
C VAL A 60 15.90 -2.57 -9.51
N ASP A 61 15.44 -1.35 -9.74
CA ASP A 61 15.52 -0.70 -11.05
C ASP A 61 16.88 0.00 -11.27
N SER A 62 17.65 0.27 -10.20
CA SER A 62 18.96 0.95 -10.30
C SER A 62 20.16 0.12 -9.82
N MET A 63 19.97 -1.17 -9.53
CA MET A 63 21.04 -2.09 -9.14
C MET A 63 22.06 -2.20 -10.29
N LYS A 64 23.18 -1.47 -10.17
CA LYS A 64 24.34 -1.52 -11.07
C LYS A 64 25.33 -2.62 -10.69
N VAL A 65 24.88 -3.65 -9.98
CA VAL A 65 25.75 -4.78 -9.67
C VAL A 65 25.84 -5.62 -10.92
N GLU A 66 27.01 -5.61 -11.57
CA GLU A 66 27.28 -6.57 -12.64
C GLU A 66 27.24 -7.97 -12.03
N PRO A 67 26.30 -8.83 -12.45
CA PRO A 67 26.24 -10.19 -11.95
C PRO A 67 27.50 -10.94 -12.36
N ASN A 68 27.84 -12.00 -11.62
CA ASN A 68 28.97 -12.84 -11.99
C ASN A 68 28.78 -13.37 -13.42
N PRO A 69 29.68 -13.04 -14.38
CA PRO A 69 29.48 -13.36 -15.79
C PRO A 69 29.52 -14.87 -16.09
N LYS A 70 29.98 -15.68 -15.13
CA LYS A 70 30.06 -17.14 -15.26
C LYS A 70 28.81 -17.86 -14.74
N LYS A 71 27.90 -17.17 -14.04
CA LYS A 71 26.69 -17.78 -13.47
C LYS A 71 25.45 -17.09 -14.02
N ALA A 72 24.46 -17.87 -14.42
CA ALA A 72 23.16 -17.33 -14.78
C ALA A 72 22.55 -16.61 -13.57
N MET A 73 21.97 -15.43 -13.82
CA MET A 73 21.30 -14.66 -12.78
C MET A 73 20.00 -15.37 -12.37
N ILE A 74 19.80 -15.55 -11.06
CA ILE A 74 18.56 -16.04 -10.47
C ILE A 74 18.00 -14.91 -9.61
N SER A 75 16.90 -14.31 -10.06
CA SER A 75 16.26 -13.23 -9.31
C SER A 75 15.25 -13.82 -8.31
N LEU A 76 15.54 -13.64 -7.01
CA LEU A 76 14.63 -13.98 -5.91
C LEU A 76 13.99 -12.74 -5.28
N SER A 77 14.21 -11.56 -5.86
CA SER A 77 13.81 -10.27 -5.29
C SER A 77 12.51 -9.71 -5.88
N LEU A 78 12.01 -10.31 -6.97
CA LEU A 78 10.82 -9.84 -7.68
C LEU A 78 9.54 -10.43 -7.05
N GLY A 79 8.62 -9.55 -6.64
CA GLY A 79 7.32 -9.96 -6.07
C GLY A 79 6.20 -10.17 -7.09
N ASP A 80 6.52 -10.29 -8.38
CA ASP A 80 5.55 -10.61 -9.43
C ASP A 80 5.55 -12.13 -9.68
N PRO A 81 4.46 -12.85 -9.35
CA PRO A 81 4.40 -14.30 -9.49
C PRO A 81 4.42 -14.77 -10.95
N THR A 82 4.23 -13.88 -11.93
CA THR A 82 4.03 -14.27 -13.33
C THR A 82 5.30 -14.25 -14.18
N VAL A 83 6.40 -13.68 -13.67
CA VAL A 83 7.65 -13.42 -14.42
C VAL A 83 8.22 -14.66 -15.11
N PHE A 84 8.15 -15.81 -14.45
CA PHE A 84 8.73 -17.06 -14.97
C PHE A 84 7.71 -17.99 -15.63
N GLY A 85 6.44 -17.57 -15.73
CA GLY A 85 5.38 -18.34 -16.40
C GLY A 85 4.93 -19.63 -15.69
N ASN A 86 5.50 -19.97 -14.53
CA ASN A 86 5.17 -21.17 -13.76
C ASN A 86 3.91 -21.03 -12.88
N LEU A 87 3.38 -19.81 -12.76
CA LEU A 87 2.14 -19.48 -12.05
C LEU A 87 1.21 -18.67 -12.98
N PRO A 88 0.67 -19.27 -14.06
CA PRO A 88 -0.34 -18.61 -14.88
C PRO A 88 -1.68 -18.53 -14.12
N THR A 89 -2.52 -17.57 -14.49
CA THR A 89 -3.91 -17.53 -14.03
C THR A 89 -4.74 -18.68 -14.63
N ASN A 90 -5.90 -18.98 -14.06
CA ASN A 90 -6.80 -20.01 -14.57
C ASN A 90 -7.49 -19.58 -15.87
N ASP A 91 -7.78 -20.53 -16.76
CA ASP A 91 -8.46 -20.27 -18.02
C ASP A 91 -9.84 -19.63 -17.85
N GLU A 92 -10.59 -19.95 -16.77
CA GLU A 92 -11.86 -19.30 -16.47
C GLU A 92 -11.72 -17.80 -16.21
N VAL A 93 -10.59 -17.37 -15.63
CA VAL A 93 -10.28 -15.96 -15.38
C VAL A 93 -10.06 -15.24 -16.71
N THR A 94 -9.32 -15.86 -17.62
CA THR A 94 -9.07 -15.34 -18.96
C THR A 94 -10.36 -15.32 -19.81
N LEU A 95 -11.15 -16.40 -19.75
CA LEU A 95 -12.41 -16.54 -20.48
C LEU A 95 -13.42 -15.48 -20.04
N ALA A 96 -13.52 -15.19 -18.75
CA ALA A 96 -14.39 -14.14 -18.23
C ALA A 96 -14.10 -12.77 -18.86
N VAL A 97 -12.82 -12.41 -19.00
CA VAL A 97 -12.42 -11.17 -19.66
C VAL A 97 -12.74 -11.18 -21.15
N LYS A 98 -12.51 -12.30 -21.83
CA LYS A 98 -12.83 -12.45 -23.26
C LYS A 98 -14.32 -12.28 -23.54
N GLU A 99 -15.18 -12.92 -22.76
CA GLU A 99 -16.63 -12.79 -22.93
C GLU A 99 -17.13 -11.35 -22.72
N VAL A 100 -16.52 -10.62 -21.77
CA VAL A 100 -16.84 -9.21 -21.55
C VAL A 100 -16.44 -8.36 -22.76
N LEU A 101 -15.23 -8.60 -23.30
CA LEU A 101 -14.76 -7.95 -24.53
C LEU A 101 -15.70 -8.24 -25.70
N ASP A 102 -16.03 -9.51 -25.93
CA ASP A 102 -16.90 -9.96 -27.03
C ASP A 102 -18.32 -9.38 -26.91
N SER A 103 -18.80 -9.15 -25.68
CA SER A 103 -20.12 -8.56 -25.46
C SER A 103 -20.23 -7.08 -25.83
N GLY A 104 -19.12 -6.34 -25.82
CA GLY A 104 -19.09 -4.88 -26.03
C GLY A 104 -19.81 -4.04 -24.96
N ARG A 105 -20.39 -4.66 -23.92
CA ARG A 105 -21.24 -3.97 -22.93
C ARG A 105 -20.48 -3.12 -21.90
N TYR A 106 -19.19 -3.38 -21.74
CA TYR A 106 -18.34 -2.75 -20.71
C TYR A 106 -17.30 -1.78 -21.30
N ASN A 107 -17.54 -1.24 -22.50
CA ASN A 107 -16.62 -0.32 -23.17
C ASN A 107 -16.77 1.14 -22.72
N GLY A 108 -17.92 1.50 -22.12
CA GLY A 108 -18.23 2.87 -21.69
C GLY A 108 -17.66 3.21 -20.32
N TYR A 109 -17.83 4.48 -19.91
CA TYR A 109 -17.48 4.91 -18.56
C TYR A 109 -18.37 4.25 -17.50
N ALA A 110 -17.76 3.88 -16.37
CA ALA A 110 -18.43 3.42 -15.17
C ALA A 110 -18.54 4.57 -14.13
N PRO A 111 -19.39 4.44 -13.11
CA PRO A 111 -19.26 5.25 -11.89
C PRO A 111 -17.83 5.13 -11.34
N SER A 112 -17.28 6.19 -10.74
CA SER A 112 -15.89 6.22 -10.27
C SER A 112 -15.58 5.17 -9.19
N VAL A 113 -16.60 4.76 -8.43
CA VAL A 113 -16.52 3.68 -7.43
C VAL A 113 -16.67 2.27 -8.05
N GLY A 114 -16.98 2.17 -9.34
CA GLY A 114 -17.24 0.94 -10.06
C GLY A 114 -18.73 0.66 -10.32
N TYR A 115 -19.01 -0.20 -11.29
CA TYR A 115 -20.37 -0.65 -11.61
C TYR A 115 -21.07 -1.26 -10.41
N GLN A 116 -22.37 -1.01 -10.28
CA GLN A 116 -23.20 -1.52 -9.19
C GLN A 116 -23.14 -3.05 -9.11
N SER A 117 -23.38 -3.75 -10.21
CA SER A 117 -23.33 -5.23 -10.27
C SER A 117 -21.97 -5.80 -9.90
N CYS A 118 -20.89 -5.15 -10.31
CA CYS A 118 -19.53 -5.58 -9.98
C CYS A 118 -19.21 -5.40 -8.50
N ARG A 119 -19.70 -4.31 -7.88
CA ARG A 119 -19.59 -4.09 -6.42
C ARG A 119 -20.45 -5.08 -5.64
N GLU A 120 -21.64 -5.44 -6.14
CA GLU A 120 -22.49 -6.49 -5.56
C GLU A 120 -21.79 -7.85 -5.58
N ALA A 121 -21.13 -8.21 -6.68
CA ALA A 121 -20.38 -9.46 -6.79
C ALA A 121 -19.24 -9.56 -5.76
N VAL A 122 -18.47 -8.46 -5.58
CA VAL A 122 -17.41 -8.41 -4.57
C VAL A 122 -17.99 -8.45 -3.16
N ALA A 123 -19.05 -7.68 -2.87
CA ALA A 123 -19.71 -7.70 -1.57
C ALA A 123 -20.22 -9.10 -1.23
N ALA A 124 -20.89 -9.77 -2.16
CA ALA A 124 -21.41 -11.12 -1.96
C ALA A 124 -20.30 -12.14 -1.70
N TYR A 125 -19.14 -12.01 -2.36
CA TYR A 125 -18.00 -12.92 -2.17
C TYR A 125 -17.38 -12.83 -0.77
N TYR A 126 -17.36 -11.64 -0.17
CA TYR A 126 -16.75 -11.39 1.15
C TYR A 126 -17.75 -11.26 2.32
N ASN A 127 -19.05 -11.29 2.04
CA ASN A 127 -20.08 -11.08 3.06
C ASN A 127 -20.23 -12.29 4.01
N CYS A 128 -20.24 -12.03 5.31
CA CYS A 128 -20.61 -13.00 6.35
C CYS A 128 -21.38 -12.30 7.48
N PRO A 129 -22.10 -13.03 8.36
CA PRO A 129 -22.86 -12.43 9.46
C PRO A 129 -22.01 -11.56 10.40
N GLU A 130 -20.76 -11.93 10.63
CA GLU A 130 -19.84 -11.22 11.51
C GLU A 130 -19.30 -9.94 10.87
N ALA A 131 -19.11 -9.92 9.55
CA ALA A 131 -18.68 -8.77 8.76
C ALA A 131 -19.59 -8.59 7.53
N PRO A 132 -20.82 -8.08 7.73
CA PRO A 132 -21.76 -7.91 6.64
C PRO A 132 -21.27 -6.85 5.66
N LEU A 133 -21.49 -7.10 4.37
CA LEU A 133 -21.12 -6.22 3.28
C LEU A 133 -22.25 -6.09 2.28
N LYS A 134 -22.50 -4.87 1.82
CA LYS A 134 -23.36 -4.54 0.68
C LYS A 134 -22.53 -3.82 -0.38
N ALA A 135 -23.08 -3.66 -1.57
CA ALA A 135 -22.40 -2.96 -2.66
C ALA A 135 -21.96 -1.52 -2.32
N GLN A 136 -22.69 -0.83 -1.43
CA GLN A 136 -22.34 0.51 -0.94
C GLN A 136 -21.09 0.52 -0.03
N ASP A 137 -20.69 -0.65 0.48
CA ASP A 137 -19.50 -0.85 1.32
C ASP A 137 -18.28 -1.24 0.47
N VAL A 138 -18.41 -1.25 -0.86
CA VAL A 138 -17.36 -1.64 -1.80
C VAL A 138 -17.00 -0.48 -2.71
N ILE A 139 -15.71 -0.24 -2.88
CA ILE A 139 -15.18 0.69 -3.90
C ILE A 139 -14.15 -0.05 -4.73
N LEU A 140 -14.37 -0.16 -6.03
CA LEU A 140 -13.43 -0.76 -6.96
C LEU A 140 -12.30 0.23 -7.29
N THR A 141 -11.08 -0.27 -7.35
CA THR A 141 -9.86 0.54 -7.47
C THR A 141 -8.86 -0.08 -8.45
N SER A 142 -7.93 0.73 -8.96
CA SER A 142 -6.82 0.37 -9.85
C SER A 142 -5.73 -0.43 -9.12
N GLY A 143 -6.12 -1.61 -8.65
CA GLY A 143 -5.35 -2.49 -7.78
C GLY A 143 -5.33 -2.01 -6.32
N CYS A 144 -4.88 -2.91 -5.44
CA CYS A 144 -4.75 -2.65 -3.99
C CYS A 144 -3.88 -1.40 -3.68
N SER A 145 -2.94 -1.06 -4.57
CA SER A 145 -2.14 0.17 -4.44
C SER A 145 -2.99 1.44 -4.40
N GLN A 146 -4.04 1.53 -5.23
CA GLN A 146 -4.97 2.66 -5.18
C GLN A 146 -5.93 2.53 -3.99
N ALA A 147 -6.34 1.33 -3.61
CA ALA A 147 -7.14 1.12 -2.41
C ALA A 147 -6.46 1.71 -1.16
N ILE A 148 -5.17 1.42 -0.98
CA ILE A 148 -4.34 1.98 0.09
C ILE A 148 -4.19 3.51 -0.05
N GLU A 149 -3.95 4.02 -1.27
CA GLU A 149 -3.84 5.46 -1.53
C GLU A 149 -5.10 6.22 -1.10
N LEU A 150 -6.28 5.76 -1.52
CA LEU A 150 -7.56 6.36 -1.17
C LEU A 150 -7.87 6.22 0.33
N ALA A 151 -7.57 5.07 0.93
CA ALA A 151 -7.77 4.85 2.36
C ALA A 151 -6.89 5.78 3.22
N LEU A 152 -5.62 5.96 2.85
CA LEU A 152 -4.75 6.91 3.54
C LEU A 152 -5.20 8.36 3.33
N ALA A 153 -5.56 8.72 2.09
CA ALA A 153 -5.99 10.07 1.75
C ALA A 153 -7.33 10.47 2.41
N VAL A 154 -8.21 9.52 2.72
CA VAL A 154 -9.46 9.83 3.45
C VAL A 154 -9.27 9.87 4.96
N LEU A 155 -8.32 9.11 5.52
CA LEU A 155 -8.13 8.98 6.96
C LEU A 155 -7.14 10.00 7.56
N ALA A 156 -6.19 10.51 6.77
CA ALA A 156 -5.08 11.31 7.30
C ALA A 156 -4.79 12.57 6.47
N ASN A 157 -4.55 13.67 7.18
CA ASN A 157 -4.08 14.93 6.63
C ASN A 157 -2.55 15.08 6.77
N PRO A 158 -1.93 15.99 6.00
CA PRO A 158 -0.53 16.36 6.21
C PRO A 158 -0.24 16.75 7.66
N GLY A 159 0.83 16.22 8.25
CA GLY A 159 1.23 16.45 9.64
C GLY A 159 0.59 15.51 10.67
N GLN A 160 -0.33 14.62 10.26
CA GLN A 160 -0.75 13.47 11.06
C GLN A 160 0.21 12.29 10.85
N ASN A 161 0.11 11.25 11.69
CA ASN A 161 0.92 10.04 11.55
C ASN A 161 0.09 8.76 11.40
N ILE A 162 0.71 7.74 10.81
CA ILE A 162 0.18 6.39 10.71
C ILE A 162 1.15 5.36 11.30
N LEU A 163 0.61 4.26 11.82
CA LEU A 163 1.40 3.14 12.33
C LEU A 163 1.58 2.09 11.22
N VAL A 164 2.82 1.73 10.91
CA VAL A 164 3.19 0.85 9.79
C VAL A 164 4.11 -0.28 10.28
N PRO A 165 3.95 -1.53 9.80
CA PRO A 165 4.78 -2.64 10.24
C PRO A 165 6.24 -2.48 9.83
N ARG A 166 7.16 -2.96 10.68
CA ARG A 166 8.59 -3.13 10.40
C ARG A 166 9.03 -4.56 10.76
N PRO A 167 9.50 -5.35 9.78
CA PRO A 167 9.51 -5.05 8.34
C PRO A 167 8.10 -4.96 7.75
N GLY A 168 7.94 -4.23 6.64
CA GLY A 168 6.63 -4.02 6.01
C GLY A 168 6.75 -3.55 4.57
N PHE A 169 5.66 -3.71 3.80
CA PHE A 169 5.64 -3.34 2.39
C PHE A 169 5.93 -1.84 2.18
N SER A 170 6.89 -1.53 1.29
CA SER A 170 7.43 -0.17 1.13
C SER A 170 6.43 0.87 0.63
N LEU A 171 5.31 0.44 0.04
CA LEU A 171 4.31 1.33 -0.53
C LEU A 171 3.65 2.22 0.52
N TYR A 172 3.39 1.70 1.73
CA TYR A 172 2.75 2.48 2.80
C TYR A 172 3.56 3.76 3.10
N LYS A 173 4.88 3.59 3.28
CA LYS A 173 5.81 4.70 3.51
C LYS A 173 5.91 5.63 2.31
N THR A 174 5.95 5.07 1.09
CA THR A 174 6.04 5.85 -0.16
C THR A 174 4.83 6.79 -0.30
N LEU A 175 3.62 6.26 -0.08
CA LEU A 175 2.37 7.02 -0.20
C LEU A 175 2.26 8.06 0.92
N ALA A 176 2.40 7.64 2.18
CA ALA A 176 2.26 8.53 3.34
C ALA A 176 3.19 9.74 3.25
N LEU A 177 4.50 9.52 3.01
CA LEU A 177 5.46 10.61 2.92
C LEU A 177 5.19 11.55 1.72
N SER A 178 4.71 11.02 0.59
CA SER A 178 4.32 11.85 -0.56
C SER A 178 3.15 12.78 -0.24
N MET A 179 2.23 12.33 0.62
CA MET A 179 1.07 13.09 1.08
C MET A 179 1.38 14.02 2.26
N GLY A 180 2.62 13.99 2.80
CA GLY A 180 2.99 14.76 3.99
C GLY A 180 2.52 14.13 5.30
N ILE A 181 2.19 12.83 5.30
CA ILE A 181 1.81 12.04 6.47
C ILE A 181 3.10 11.42 7.05
N GLU A 182 3.26 11.52 8.37
CA GLU A 182 4.38 10.93 9.09
C GLU A 182 4.19 9.42 9.28
N VAL A 183 5.30 8.67 9.34
CA VAL A 183 5.27 7.20 9.46
C VAL A 183 5.96 6.79 10.76
N LYS A 184 5.21 6.15 11.65
CA LYS A 184 5.75 5.50 12.84
C LYS A 184 5.77 4.00 12.62
N LEU A 185 6.93 3.38 12.84
CA LEU A 185 7.15 1.97 12.55
C LEU A 185 6.97 1.14 13.82
N TYR A 186 5.98 0.24 13.85
CA TYR A 186 5.86 -0.75 14.92
C TYR A 186 6.62 -2.04 14.55
N ASN A 187 7.02 -2.82 15.55
CA ASN A 187 7.90 -3.96 15.34
C ASN A 187 7.08 -5.23 15.13
N LEU A 188 7.58 -6.09 14.25
CA LEU A 188 7.20 -7.49 14.18
C LEU A 188 8.31 -8.33 14.82
N LEU A 189 7.94 -9.40 15.51
CA LEU A 189 8.83 -10.22 16.33
C LEU A 189 9.22 -11.52 15.59
N PRO A 190 10.42 -11.63 14.98
CA PRO A 190 10.81 -12.82 14.22
C PRO A 190 10.70 -14.11 15.03
N GLU A 191 11.08 -14.07 16.31
CA GLU A 191 11.04 -15.20 17.24
C GLU A 191 9.63 -15.66 17.61
N LYS A 192 8.60 -14.84 17.31
CA LYS A 192 7.18 -15.18 17.46
C LYS A 192 6.46 -15.25 16.11
N GLY A 193 7.15 -15.71 15.06
CA GLY A 193 6.55 -15.86 13.74
C GLY A 193 6.08 -14.54 13.11
N TRP A 194 6.77 -13.45 13.45
CA TRP A 194 6.46 -12.08 13.05
C TRP A 194 5.15 -11.51 13.59
N GLU A 195 4.64 -12.02 14.73
CA GLU A 195 3.57 -11.34 15.48
C GLU A 195 3.94 -9.88 15.79
N ILE A 196 2.93 -9.01 15.90
CA ILE A 196 3.12 -7.60 16.28
C ILE A 196 3.58 -7.51 17.73
N ASP A 197 4.60 -6.69 17.98
CA ASP A 197 4.92 -6.21 19.33
C ASP A 197 3.83 -5.23 19.79
N LEU A 198 2.85 -5.74 20.54
CA LEU A 198 1.67 -4.98 20.95
C LEU A 198 2.01 -3.86 21.94
N GLU A 199 3.02 -4.04 22.79
CA GLU A 199 3.45 -3.01 23.75
C GLU A 199 4.13 -1.86 22.99
N HIS A 200 5.03 -2.18 22.06
CA HIS A 200 5.64 -1.18 21.20
C HIS A 200 4.58 -0.48 20.33
N LEU A 201 3.64 -1.22 19.76
CA LEU A 201 2.53 -0.65 18.99
C LEU A 201 1.74 0.37 19.81
N GLU A 202 1.30 0.01 21.02
CA GLU A 202 0.50 0.88 21.88
C GLU A 202 1.29 2.12 22.33
N SER A 203 2.61 1.99 22.56
CA SER A 203 3.48 3.11 22.94
C SER A 203 3.68 4.18 21.86
N LEU A 204 3.42 3.85 20.58
CA LEU A 204 3.62 4.76 19.45
C LEU A 204 2.41 5.65 19.16
N VAL A 205 1.23 5.30 19.69
CA VAL A 205 0.00 6.04 19.48
C VAL A 205 0.10 7.41 20.13
N ASP A 206 -0.31 8.46 19.41
CA ASP A 206 -0.54 9.78 19.96
C ASP A 206 -1.82 10.42 19.39
N GLU A 207 -2.11 11.65 19.81
CA GLU A 207 -3.30 12.41 19.36
C GLU A 207 -3.33 12.68 17.85
N LYS A 208 -2.20 12.51 17.16
CA LYS A 208 -2.09 12.69 15.70
C LYS A 208 -2.14 11.38 14.93
N THR A 209 -2.20 10.23 15.62
CA THR A 209 -2.29 8.92 14.98
C THR A 209 -3.65 8.75 14.31
N ALA A 210 -3.63 8.78 12.97
CA ALA A 210 -4.84 8.73 12.15
C ALA A 210 -5.29 7.30 11.84
N CYS A 211 -4.36 6.35 11.71
CA CYS A 211 -4.68 4.98 11.34
C CYS A 211 -3.55 3.99 11.70
N LEU A 212 -3.94 2.75 12.01
CA LEU A 212 -3.08 1.59 12.12
C LEU A 212 -3.16 0.74 10.83
N ILE A 213 -2.04 0.54 10.14
CA ILE A 213 -1.96 -0.42 9.04
C ILE A 213 -1.63 -1.81 9.58
N VAL A 214 -2.42 -2.80 9.19
CA VAL A 214 -2.15 -4.23 9.44
C VAL A 214 -2.06 -4.94 8.09
N ASN A 215 -0.95 -5.63 7.82
CA ASN A 215 -0.79 -6.44 6.60
C ASN A 215 -0.74 -7.93 6.95
N ASN A 216 -1.81 -8.65 6.63
CA ASN A 216 -1.98 -10.06 6.97
C ASN A 216 -2.77 -10.80 5.88
N PRO A 217 -2.23 -11.84 5.23
CA PRO A 217 -0.85 -12.33 5.32
C PRO A 217 0.22 -11.31 4.88
N SER A 218 1.42 -11.42 5.46
CA SER A 218 2.44 -10.37 5.36
C SER A 218 3.36 -10.48 4.13
N ASN A 219 3.58 -9.34 3.47
CA ASN A 219 4.76 -9.06 2.65
C ASN A 219 5.64 -8.04 3.41
N PRO A 220 6.89 -8.38 3.79
CA PRO A 220 7.71 -9.48 3.27
C PRO A 220 7.77 -10.74 4.13
N CYS A 221 7.09 -10.78 5.29
CA CYS A 221 7.37 -11.80 6.31
C CYS A 221 6.88 -13.20 5.95
N GLY A 222 5.85 -13.33 5.11
CA GLY A 222 5.15 -14.59 4.87
C GLY A 222 4.32 -15.07 6.05
N SER A 223 4.16 -14.26 7.09
CA SER A 223 3.41 -14.59 8.30
C SER A 223 1.90 -14.53 8.09
N VAL A 224 1.19 -15.32 8.89
CA VAL A 224 -0.27 -15.35 9.00
C VAL A 224 -0.62 -15.27 10.48
N PHE A 225 -1.31 -14.20 10.89
CA PHE A 225 -1.65 -14.00 12.28
C PHE A 225 -2.71 -14.98 12.76
N SER A 226 -2.50 -15.50 13.96
CA SER A 226 -3.50 -16.32 14.63
C SER A 226 -4.75 -15.49 14.97
N LYS A 227 -5.90 -16.15 15.06
CA LYS A 227 -7.15 -15.54 15.53
C LYS A 227 -6.97 -14.80 16.87
N SER A 228 -6.23 -15.42 17.81
CA SER A 228 -5.95 -14.81 19.11
C SER A 228 -5.11 -13.53 18.97
N HIS A 229 -4.10 -13.53 18.10
CA HIS A 229 -3.28 -12.35 17.87
C HIS A 229 -4.08 -11.22 17.20
N LEU A 230 -4.91 -11.53 16.19
CA LEU A 230 -5.82 -10.55 15.56
C LEU A 230 -6.78 -9.90 16.57
N GLN A 231 -7.34 -10.69 17.49
CA GLN A 231 -8.19 -10.16 18.57
C GLN A 231 -7.43 -9.23 19.52
N LYS A 232 -6.15 -9.50 19.80
CA LYS A 232 -5.31 -8.60 20.61
C LYS A 232 -5.01 -7.28 19.88
N ILE A 233 -4.74 -7.33 18.57
CA ILE A 233 -4.58 -6.12 17.75
C ILE A 233 -5.85 -5.26 17.79
N LEU A 234 -7.02 -5.89 17.59
CA LEU A 234 -8.32 -5.22 17.69
C LEU A 234 -8.54 -4.61 19.08
N ALA A 235 -8.12 -5.30 20.15
CA ALA A 235 -8.22 -4.78 21.51
C ALA A 235 -7.37 -3.52 21.72
N VAL A 236 -6.15 -3.47 21.16
CA VAL A 236 -5.30 -2.25 21.19
C VAL A 236 -5.98 -1.11 20.42
N ALA A 237 -6.38 -1.35 19.16
CA ALA A 237 -7.04 -0.34 18.32
C ALA A 237 -8.33 0.20 18.96
N SER A 238 -9.10 -0.67 19.61
CA SER A 238 -10.30 -0.28 20.35
C SER A 238 -10.01 0.58 21.57
N ARG A 239 -8.96 0.29 22.36
CA ARG A 239 -8.60 1.11 23.54
C ARG A 239 -8.09 2.49 23.14
N GLN A 240 -7.39 2.54 22.01
CA GLN A 240 -6.74 3.73 21.49
C GLN A 240 -7.64 4.54 20.53
N CYS A 241 -8.84 4.05 20.21
CA CYS A 241 -9.79 4.67 19.28
C CYS A 241 -9.19 4.97 17.89
N VAL A 242 -8.31 4.09 17.39
CA VAL A 242 -7.65 4.24 16.08
C VAL A 242 -8.27 3.26 15.07
N PRO A 243 -8.68 3.71 13.87
CA PRO A 243 -9.20 2.82 12.83
C PRO A 243 -8.09 1.97 12.20
N ILE A 244 -8.47 0.82 11.65
CA ILE A 244 -7.53 -0.10 10.99
C ILE A 244 -7.66 -0.01 9.47
N LEU A 245 -6.53 0.15 8.78
CA LEU A 245 -6.37 -0.14 7.36
C LEU A 245 -5.77 -1.55 7.23
N ALA A 246 -6.59 -2.51 6.85
CA ALA A 246 -6.18 -3.91 6.72
C ALA A 246 -5.79 -4.21 5.26
N ASP A 247 -4.50 -4.38 4.98
CA ASP A 247 -4.04 -4.87 3.69
C ASP A 247 -4.09 -6.40 3.67
N GLU A 248 -5.17 -6.92 3.09
CA GLU A 248 -5.52 -8.33 2.99
C GLU A 248 -5.42 -8.82 1.54
N ILE A 249 -4.52 -8.24 0.73
CA ILE A 249 -4.31 -8.64 -0.67
C ILE A 249 -3.87 -10.10 -0.85
N TYR A 250 -3.31 -10.71 0.20
CA TYR A 250 -2.97 -12.13 0.29
C TYR A 250 -4.04 -12.94 1.03
N GLY A 251 -5.24 -12.40 1.25
CA GLY A 251 -6.34 -13.11 1.89
C GLY A 251 -6.60 -14.45 1.21
N ASP A 252 -6.85 -15.48 2.02
CA ASP A 252 -6.96 -16.89 1.62
C ASP A 252 -5.70 -17.50 0.96
N MET A 253 -4.58 -16.78 0.89
CA MET A 253 -3.30 -17.33 0.42
C MET A 253 -2.48 -17.92 1.58
N VAL A 254 -3.04 -18.91 2.27
CA VAL A 254 -2.47 -19.57 3.45
C VAL A 254 -2.26 -21.05 3.19
N PHE A 255 -1.07 -21.56 3.51
CA PHE A 255 -0.68 -22.94 3.20
C PHE A 255 -0.11 -23.72 4.39
N ALA A 256 0.06 -23.09 5.55
CA ALA A 256 0.35 -23.80 6.80
C ALA A 256 -0.94 -24.28 7.50
N ASP A 257 -0.80 -25.02 8.59
CA ASP A 257 -1.90 -25.55 9.41
C ASP A 257 -2.63 -24.46 10.25
N CYS A 258 -2.73 -23.24 9.73
CA CYS A 258 -3.49 -22.14 10.30
C CYS A 258 -4.59 -21.70 9.33
N LYS A 259 -5.74 -21.32 9.87
CA LYS A 259 -6.82 -20.74 9.08
C LYS A 259 -6.56 -19.25 8.85
N TYR A 260 -6.87 -18.79 7.65
CA TYR A 260 -7.00 -17.36 7.39
C TYR A 260 -8.27 -16.83 8.05
N GLU A 261 -8.17 -15.67 8.71
CA GLU A 261 -9.29 -14.96 9.30
C GLU A 261 -9.17 -13.49 8.84
N PRO A 262 -10.13 -12.96 8.04
CA PRO A 262 -10.17 -11.54 7.75
C PRO A 262 -10.38 -10.77 9.05
N ILE A 263 -9.56 -9.76 9.34
CA ILE A 263 -9.58 -9.10 10.67
C ILE A 263 -10.96 -8.48 10.99
N ALA A 264 -11.70 -8.07 9.96
CA ALA A 264 -13.04 -7.50 10.10
C ALA A 264 -14.09 -8.48 10.67
N THR A 265 -13.96 -9.79 10.42
CA THR A 265 -14.89 -10.81 10.98
C THR A 265 -14.74 -10.96 12.49
N LEU A 266 -13.60 -10.54 13.04
CA LEU A 266 -13.31 -10.59 14.46
C LEU A 266 -13.62 -9.26 15.17
N SER A 267 -13.89 -8.18 14.41
CA SER A 267 -14.16 -6.85 14.96
C SER A 267 -15.62 -6.67 15.34
N THR A 268 -15.85 -6.11 16.53
CA THR A 268 -17.20 -5.73 17.02
C THR A 268 -17.39 -4.23 17.17
N ASN A 269 -16.31 -3.46 17.31
CA ASN A 269 -16.35 -2.03 17.60
C ASN A 269 -15.22 -1.20 16.95
N VAL A 270 -14.25 -1.83 16.29
CA VAL A 270 -13.18 -1.13 15.57
C VAL A 270 -13.59 -1.00 14.09
N PRO A 271 -13.66 0.21 13.53
CA PRO A 271 -13.96 0.41 12.12
C PRO A 271 -12.71 0.07 11.27
N ILE A 272 -12.93 -0.64 10.15
CA ILE A 272 -11.85 -1.17 9.31
C ILE A 272 -12.09 -0.87 7.83
N LEU A 273 -11.06 -0.39 7.14
CA LEU A 273 -11.00 -0.41 5.68
C LEU A 273 -10.11 -1.58 5.26
N SER A 274 -10.71 -2.64 4.71
CA SER A 274 -9.95 -3.79 4.17
C SER A 274 -9.63 -3.56 2.69
N CYS A 275 -8.38 -3.79 2.30
CA CYS A 275 -7.92 -3.65 0.92
C CYS A 275 -7.58 -5.02 0.34
N GLY A 276 -8.08 -5.30 -0.86
CA GLY A 276 -7.87 -6.57 -1.56
C GLY A 276 -7.86 -6.41 -3.08
N GLY A 277 -7.81 -7.54 -3.80
CA GLY A 277 -7.83 -7.52 -5.26
C GLY A 277 -7.43 -8.83 -5.93
N LEU A 278 -7.45 -8.81 -7.27
CA LEU A 278 -7.12 -9.98 -8.09
C LEU A 278 -5.60 -10.23 -8.23
N ALA A 279 -4.78 -9.26 -7.83
CA ALA A 279 -3.38 -9.20 -8.21
C ALA A 279 -2.52 -10.39 -7.75
N LYS A 280 -2.85 -11.00 -6.60
CA LYS A 280 -2.04 -12.07 -5.99
C LYS A 280 -2.75 -13.42 -6.06
N ARG A 281 -3.94 -13.53 -5.48
CA ARG A 281 -4.69 -14.79 -5.44
C ARG A 281 -5.13 -15.30 -6.81
N TRP A 282 -5.39 -14.42 -7.78
CA TRP A 282 -5.71 -14.78 -9.16
C TRP A 282 -4.54 -14.61 -10.13
N LEU A 283 -3.33 -14.28 -9.64
CA LEU A 283 -2.10 -14.23 -10.44
C LEU A 283 -2.17 -13.28 -11.66
N VAL A 284 -2.89 -12.16 -11.53
CA VAL A 284 -3.05 -11.14 -12.59
C VAL A 284 -2.65 -9.73 -12.12
N PRO A 285 -1.43 -9.51 -11.59
CA PRO A 285 -1.04 -8.23 -10.99
C PRO A 285 -1.09 -7.05 -11.98
N GLY A 286 -0.88 -7.31 -13.27
CA GLY A 286 -0.93 -6.33 -14.35
C GLY A 286 -2.34 -5.83 -14.69
N TRP A 287 -3.41 -6.52 -14.27
CA TRP A 287 -4.79 -6.13 -14.62
C TRP A 287 -5.34 -4.98 -13.78
N ARG A 288 -4.64 -4.62 -12.69
CA ARG A 288 -4.95 -3.45 -11.86
C ARG A 288 -6.40 -3.44 -11.37
N MET A 289 -6.86 -4.55 -10.79
CA MET A 289 -8.19 -4.65 -10.17
C MET A 289 -8.05 -4.94 -8.68
N GLY A 290 -8.55 -4.02 -7.87
CA GLY A 290 -8.62 -4.13 -6.41
C GLY A 290 -9.88 -3.48 -5.87
N TRP A 291 -10.03 -3.51 -4.55
CA TRP A 291 -11.20 -2.96 -3.87
C TRP A 291 -10.87 -2.52 -2.45
N ILE A 292 -11.67 -1.58 -1.95
CA ILE A 292 -11.83 -1.26 -0.54
C ILE A 292 -13.13 -1.92 -0.08
N LEU A 293 -13.10 -2.64 1.03
CA LEU A 293 -14.26 -3.14 1.78
C LEU A 293 -14.39 -2.31 3.05
N ILE A 294 -15.51 -1.63 3.23
CA ILE A 294 -15.78 -0.72 4.33
C ILE A 294 -16.52 -1.48 5.43
N HIS A 295 -15.79 -1.85 6.48
CA HIS A 295 -16.34 -2.51 7.67
C HIS A 295 -16.51 -1.48 8.79
N ASP A 296 -17.53 -0.66 8.65
CA ASP A 296 -17.87 0.31 9.69
C ASP A 296 -18.57 -0.38 10.87
N ARG A 297 -18.19 0.02 12.08
CA ARG A 297 -18.77 -0.47 13.33
C ARG A 297 -19.25 0.74 14.12
N ARG A 298 -20.51 0.70 14.56
CA ARG A 298 -21.11 1.76 15.39
C ARG A 298 -21.13 3.15 14.72
N ASP A 299 -21.20 3.19 13.39
CA ASP A 299 -21.27 4.43 12.60
C ASP A 299 -20.09 5.38 12.85
N ILE A 300 -18.91 4.84 13.18
CA ILE A 300 -17.71 5.64 13.48
C ILE A 300 -17.15 6.26 12.21
N PHE A 301 -17.15 5.52 11.09
CA PHE A 301 -16.83 6.11 9.79
C PHE A 301 -18.00 6.92 9.24
N GLY A 302 -19.21 6.39 9.37
CA GLY A 302 -20.44 7.02 8.91
C GLY A 302 -20.41 7.43 7.43
N ASN A 303 -21.25 8.39 7.08
CA ASN A 303 -21.29 8.92 5.71
C ASN A 303 -20.09 9.80 5.39
N GLU A 304 -19.41 10.37 6.39
CA GLU A 304 -18.30 11.30 6.16
C GLU A 304 -17.12 10.62 5.44
N ILE A 305 -16.69 9.46 5.92
CA ILE A 305 -15.62 8.69 5.27
C ILE A 305 -16.08 8.11 3.93
N ARG A 306 -17.34 7.65 3.83
CA ARG A 306 -17.90 7.10 2.58
C ARG A 306 -17.95 8.15 1.47
N ASP A 307 -18.43 9.35 1.79
CA ASP A 307 -18.46 10.49 0.86
C ASP A 307 -17.05 10.97 0.52
N GLY A 308 -16.13 10.95 1.49
CA GLY A 308 -14.71 11.22 1.26
C GLY A 308 -14.11 10.28 0.21
N LEU A 309 -14.30 8.97 0.37
CA LEU A 309 -13.83 7.97 -0.59
C LEU A 309 -14.53 8.11 -1.96
N LEU A 310 -15.83 8.43 -1.99
CA LEU A 310 -16.55 8.71 -3.22
C LEU A 310 -15.91 9.89 -3.97
N ARG A 311 -15.69 11.03 -3.29
CA ARG A 311 -15.04 12.22 -3.87
C ARG A 311 -13.62 11.91 -4.36
N LEU A 312 -12.83 11.17 -3.59
CA LEU A 312 -11.47 10.81 -3.98
C LEU A 312 -11.44 9.85 -5.18
N SER A 313 -12.37 8.90 -5.29
CA SER A 313 -12.44 7.96 -6.43
C SER A 313 -12.68 8.68 -7.77
N GLN A 314 -13.37 9.83 -7.76
CA GLN A 314 -13.64 10.64 -8.95
C GLN A 314 -12.37 11.26 -9.57
N ARG A 315 -11.25 11.28 -8.84
CA ARG A 315 -9.97 11.83 -9.34
C ARG A 315 -9.37 11.02 -10.49
N ILE A 316 -9.47 9.69 -10.43
CA ILE A 316 -8.87 8.76 -11.40
C ILE A 316 -9.93 7.90 -12.11
N LEU A 317 -11.19 7.96 -11.66
CA LEU A 317 -12.37 7.36 -12.32
C LEU A 317 -12.39 5.82 -12.31
N GLY A 318 -11.77 5.20 -11.29
CA GLY A 318 -11.84 3.75 -11.06
C GLY A 318 -10.97 2.90 -11.99
N PRO A 319 -11.11 1.56 -11.92
CA PRO A 319 -10.31 0.61 -12.70
C PRO A 319 -10.92 0.26 -14.06
N CYS A 320 -10.16 -0.46 -14.89
CA CYS A 320 -10.57 -0.94 -16.21
C CYS A 320 -11.94 -1.65 -16.19
N THR A 321 -12.89 -1.14 -16.96
CA THR A 321 -14.29 -1.61 -17.01
C THR A 321 -14.44 -3.02 -17.55
N ILE A 322 -13.54 -3.45 -18.44
CA ILE A 322 -13.50 -4.83 -18.93
C ILE A 322 -13.22 -5.81 -17.79
N VAL A 323 -12.24 -5.49 -16.94
CA VAL A 323 -11.93 -6.34 -15.78
C VAL A 323 -13.05 -6.25 -14.74
N GLN A 324 -13.70 -5.09 -14.58
CA GLN A 324 -14.89 -4.97 -13.72
C GLN A 324 -16.00 -5.91 -14.18
N GLY A 325 -16.35 -5.89 -15.47
CA GLY A 325 -17.40 -6.73 -16.04
C GLY A 325 -17.13 -8.23 -15.90
N ALA A 326 -15.86 -8.61 -15.77
CA ALA A 326 -15.46 -10.01 -15.58
C ALA A 326 -15.50 -10.45 -14.10
N LEU A 327 -15.61 -9.51 -13.13
CA LEU A 327 -15.45 -9.81 -11.70
C LEU A 327 -16.39 -10.88 -11.19
N GLU A 328 -17.68 -10.81 -11.54
CA GLU A 328 -18.67 -11.78 -11.06
C GLU A 328 -18.28 -13.20 -11.46
N ARG A 329 -17.95 -13.41 -12.75
CA ARG A 329 -17.54 -14.71 -13.25
C ARG A 329 -16.19 -15.15 -12.67
N ILE A 330 -15.21 -14.25 -12.57
CA ILE A 330 -13.91 -14.56 -11.96
C ILE A 330 -14.09 -15.07 -10.53
N LEU A 331 -14.90 -14.38 -9.72
CA LEU A 331 -15.12 -14.72 -8.32
C LEU A 331 -15.93 -16.02 -8.14
N GLN A 332 -16.93 -16.26 -8.99
CA GLN A 332 -17.84 -17.41 -8.85
C GLN A 332 -17.37 -18.69 -9.56
N ARG A 333 -16.65 -18.57 -10.68
CA ARG A 333 -16.33 -19.71 -11.57
C ARG A 333 -14.87 -20.15 -11.56
N THR A 334 -13.96 -19.40 -10.94
CA THR A 334 -12.59 -19.89 -10.77
C THR A 334 -12.63 -21.15 -9.88
N PRO A 335 -12.15 -22.30 -10.36
CA PRO A 335 -12.35 -23.56 -9.68
C PRO A 335 -11.48 -23.67 -8.40
N PRO A 336 -11.96 -24.33 -7.34
CA PRO A 336 -11.21 -24.52 -6.09
C PRO A 336 -9.81 -25.12 -6.30
N GLU A 337 -9.67 -26.08 -7.21
CA GLU A 337 -8.39 -26.69 -7.58
C GLU A 337 -7.32 -25.68 -8.06
N PHE A 338 -7.70 -24.56 -8.68
CA PHE A 338 -6.72 -23.51 -9.04
C PHE A 338 -6.05 -22.93 -7.79
N TYR A 339 -6.83 -22.58 -6.78
CA TYR A 339 -6.30 -22.05 -5.52
C TYR A 339 -5.50 -23.13 -4.78
N HIS A 340 -6.02 -24.35 -4.71
CA HIS A 340 -5.32 -25.47 -4.07
C HIS A 340 -3.95 -25.75 -4.71
N ASN A 341 -3.89 -25.83 -6.04
CA ASN A 341 -2.65 -26.07 -6.78
C ASN A 341 -1.65 -24.94 -6.59
N THR A 342 -2.12 -23.69 -6.58
CA THR A 342 -1.29 -22.52 -6.30
C THR A 342 -0.67 -22.62 -4.90
N LEU A 343 -1.49 -22.92 -3.88
CA LEU A 343 -1.01 -23.05 -2.50
C LEU A 343 -0.10 -24.25 -2.29
N SER A 344 -0.37 -25.38 -2.96
CA SER A 344 0.49 -26.57 -2.93
C SER A 344 1.88 -26.29 -3.49
N MET A 345 1.97 -25.53 -4.60
CA MET A 345 3.24 -25.10 -5.17
C MET A 345 3.98 -24.13 -4.25
N LEU A 346 3.28 -23.13 -3.69
CA LEU A 346 3.86 -22.17 -2.76
C LEU A 346 4.39 -22.87 -1.50
N LYS A 347 3.62 -23.82 -0.94
CA LYS A 347 4.04 -24.64 0.20
C LYS A 347 5.30 -25.45 -0.10
N SER A 348 5.31 -26.17 -1.20
CA SER A 348 6.45 -27.02 -1.58
C SER A 348 7.73 -26.21 -1.75
N ASN A 349 7.63 -25.04 -2.39
CA ASN A 349 8.76 -24.13 -2.54
C ASN A 349 9.17 -23.47 -1.21
N ALA A 350 8.21 -23.13 -0.34
CA ALA A 350 8.50 -22.59 0.98
C ALA A 350 9.21 -23.63 1.88
N ASP A 351 8.76 -24.88 1.87
CA ASP A 351 9.37 -25.98 2.62
C ASP A 351 10.81 -26.25 2.13
N LEU A 352 11.01 -26.29 0.81
CA LEU A 352 12.35 -26.43 0.20
C LEU A 352 13.26 -25.26 0.58
N CYS A 353 12.80 -24.03 0.39
CA CYS A 353 13.59 -22.81 0.64
C CYS A 353 13.96 -22.69 2.11
N TYR A 354 12.99 -22.89 3.01
CA TYR A 354 13.21 -22.89 4.45
C TYR A 354 14.24 -23.96 4.86
N ALA A 355 14.09 -25.20 4.40
CA ALA A 355 15.00 -26.29 4.76
C ALA A 355 16.42 -26.04 4.23
N ALA A 356 16.56 -25.59 2.97
CA ALA A 356 17.85 -25.31 2.37
C ALA A 356 18.58 -24.15 3.07
N LEU A 357 17.87 -23.06 3.37
CA LEU A 357 18.45 -21.91 4.05
C LEU A 357 18.78 -22.19 5.52
N SER A 358 17.95 -22.98 6.21
CA SER A 358 18.20 -23.36 7.62
C SER A 358 19.43 -24.24 7.78
N ALA A 359 19.85 -24.94 6.71
CA ALA A 359 21.04 -25.77 6.72
C ALA A 359 22.34 -24.97 6.51
N ILE A 360 22.26 -23.70 6.13
CA ILE A 360 23.42 -22.83 5.88
C ILE A 360 23.82 -22.13 7.19
N PRO A 361 25.03 -22.35 7.72
CA PRO A 361 25.51 -21.65 8.91
C PRO A 361 25.48 -20.13 8.72
N GLY A 362 25.02 -19.41 9.75
CA GLY A 362 24.89 -17.95 9.74
C GLY A 362 23.57 -17.41 9.17
N LEU A 363 22.69 -18.27 8.63
CA LEU A 363 21.36 -17.87 8.15
C LEU A 363 20.26 -18.40 9.08
N GLN A 364 19.31 -17.53 9.41
CA GLN A 364 18.15 -17.84 10.24
C GLN A 364 16.85 -17.48 9.48
N PRO A 365 16.32 -18.38 8.63
CA PRO A 365 15.04 -18.16 7.98
C PRO A 365 13.89 -18.31 8.98
N VAL A 366 12.88 -17.44 8.88
CA VAL A 366 11.60 -17.62 9.60
C VAL A 366 10.60 -18.29 8.66
N ARG A 367 10.01 -19.40 9.12
CA ARG A 367 9.09 -20.21 8.31
C ARG A 367 7.83 -19.41 7.95
N PRO A 368 7.48 -19.28 6.65
CA PRO A 368 6.25 -18.62 6.24
C PRO A 368 5.04 -19.55 6.40
N ALA A 369 3.87 -18.95 6.60
CA ALA A 369 2.57 -19.62 6.67
C ALA A 369 1.65 -19.27 5.50
N GLY A 370 1.95 -18.20 4.77
CA GLY A 370 1.15 -17.71 3.64
C GLY A 370 1.89 -16.69 2.80
N ALA A 371 1.13 -15.96 1.96
CA ALA A 371 1.67 -15.05 0.96
C ALA A 371 2.65 -15.74 0.00
N MET A 372 3.75 -15.07 -0.39
CA MET A 372 4.70 -15.53 -1.41
C MET A 372 6.17 -15.28 -1.03
N TYR A 373 6.46 -15.03 0.25
CA TYR A 373 7.79 -14.60 0.71
C TYR A 373 8.17 -15.30 2.01
N LEU A 374 9.46 -15.30 2.32
CA LEU A 374 9.98 -15.56 3.65
C LEU A 374 11.14 -14.60 3.93
N MET A 375 11.36 -14.30 5.20
CA MET A 375 12.47 -13.46 5.64
C MET A 375 13.59 -14.32 6.22
N VAL A 376 14.83 -13.90 6.00
CA VAL A 376 16.05 -14.52 6.51
C VAL A 376 16.84 -13.44 7.22
N SER A 377 17.24 -13.69 8.46
CA SER A 377 18.25 -12.89 9.14
C SER A 377 19.63 -13.52 8.99
N GLU A 378 20.65 -12.68 8.95
CA GLU A 378 22.05 -13.07 9.01
C GLU A 378 22.52 -12.90 10.45
N GLU A 379 23.17 -13.92 11.03
CA GLU A 379 23.90 -13.76 12.29
C GLU A 379 25.07 -12.82 12.03
N SER A 380 25.08 -11.68 12.72
CA SER A 380 26.24 -10.77 12.70
C SER A 380 27.25 -11.28 13.72
N ASP A 381 28.45 -11.62 13.28
CA ASP A 381 29.61 -11.92 14.13
C ASP A 381 29.94 -10.77 15.11
#